data_AF-A0AAD9MNT6-F1
#
_entry.id   AF-A0AAD9MNT6-F1
#
_cell.length_a   1.000
_cell.length_b   1.000
_cell.length_c   1.000
_cell.angle_alpha   90.00
_cell.angle_beta   90.00
_cell.angle_gamma   90.00
#
_symmetry.space_group_name_H-M   'P 1'
#
loop_
_entity.id
_entity.type
_entity.pdbx_description
1 polymer ?
#
loop_
_entity_poly.entity_id
_entity_poly.type
_entity_poly.pdbx_seq_one_letter_code
_entity_poly.pdbx_strand_id
1 'polypeptide(L)'
;MGVLDNDLKELAGQQERGLHQLHAATATPATTPPAPAPLRQASPAFATVLAVVSGSPAAAGGLAVGDEVRRFGPVVAAEGSGDAAAALRALAAALPLLGRPARGGDG
;
A
#
# COMPACT_ATOMS: atom_id res chain seq x y z
N MET A 1 5.06 35.44 -39.64
CA MET A 1 5.64 34.34 -38.86
C MET A 1 7.00 34.79 -38.36
N GLY A 2 7.10 35.44 -37.21
CA GLY A 2 8.40 35.97 -36.74
C GLY A 2 8.38 36.58 -35.35
N VAL A 3 7.23 37.09 -34.90
CA VAL A 3 7.05 37.59 -33.52
C VAL A 3 6.91 36.42 -32.53
N LEU A 4 6.03 35.45 -32.84
CA LEU A 4 5.83 34.26 -31.98
C LEU A 4 7.09 33.40 -31.81
N ASP A 5 7.89 33.24 -32.87
CA ASP A 5 9.12 32.45 -32.82
C ASP A 5 10.20 33.15 -31.98
N ASN A 6 10.18 34.48 -31.94
CA ASN A 6 11.09 35.25 -31.12
C ASN A 6 10.71 35.18 -29.64
N ASP A 7 9.42 35.37 -29.33
CA ASP A 7 8.89 35.29 -27.97
C ASP A 7 9.10 33.89 -27.37
N LEU A 8 8.91 32.85 -28.17
CA LEU A 8 9.16 31.47 -27.76
C LEU A 8 10.64 31.23 -27.43
N LYS A 9 11.56 31.76 -28.24
CA LYS A 9 13.01 31.65 -27.98
C LYS A 9 13.41 32.41 -26.72
N GLU A 10 12.82 33.58 -26.49
CA GLU A 10 13.11 34.39 -25.31
C GLU A 10 12.63 33.71 -24.03
N LEU A 11 11.42 33.14 -24.05
CA LEU A 11 10.87 32.37 -22.94
C LEU A 11 11.70 31.11 -22.64
N ALA A 12 12.07 30.34 -23.67
CA ALA A 12 12.90 29.16 -23.53
C ALA A 12 14.27 29.52 -22.92
N GLY A 13 14.90 30.59 -23.42
CA GLY A 13 16.17 31.08 -22.88
C GLY A 13 16.07 31.55 -21.43
N GLN A 14 14.93 32.11 -21.00
CA GLN A 14 14.70 32.47 -19.61
C GLN A 14 14.59 31.23 -18.71
N GLN A 15 13.92 30.18 -19.17
CA GLN A 15 13.79 28.92 -18.43
C GLN A 15 15.14 28.21 -18.25
N GLU A 16 15.94 28.11 -19.31
CA GLU A 16 17.27 27.48 -19.27
C GLU A 16 18.20 28.21 -18.30
N ARG A 17 18.21 29.56 -18.31
CA ARG A 17 19.00 30.35 -17.37
C ARG A 17 18.57 30.14 -15.92
N GLY A 18 17.26 30.11 -15.66
CA GLY A 18 16.72 29.88 -14.32
C GLY A 18 17.10 28.50 -13.77
N LEU A 19 16.97 27.46 -14.59
CA LEU A 19 17.39 26.10 -14.23
C LEU A 19 18.90 26.01 -13.96
N HIS A 20 19.71 26.65 -14.79
CA HIS A 20 21.16 26.65 -14.63
C HIS A 20 21.58 27.34 -13.32
N GLN A 21 20.95 28.47 -12.97
CA GLN A 21 21.22 29.19 -11.72
C GLN A 21 20.85 28.37 -10.48
N LEU A 22 19.68 27.72 -10.49
CA LEU A 22 19.26 26.83 -9.40
C LEU A 22 20.23 25.67 -9.24
N HIS A 23 20.64 25.04 -10.34
CA HIS A 23 21.57 23.93 -10.31
C HIS A 23 22.95 24.36 -9.78
N ALA A 24 23.46 25.51 -10.25
CA ALA A 24 24.72 26.08 -9.77
C ALA A 24 24.67 26.42 -8.27
N ALA A 25 23.54 26.96 -7.78
CA ALA A 25 23.34 27.21 -6.36
C ALA A 25 23.37 25.92 -5.53
N THR A 26 22.74 24.84 -6.03
CA THR A 26 22.77 23.52 -5.37
C THR A 26 24.10 22.77 -5.51
N ALA A 27 24.92 23.11 -6.51
CA ALA A 27 26.21 22.49 -6.76
C ALA A 27 27.34 23.09 -5.91
N THR A 28 27.11 24.22 -5.24
CA THR A 28 28.03 24.67 -4.19
C THR A 28 27.97 23.68 -3.02
N PRO A 29 29.11 23.16 -2.53
CA PRO A 29 29.12 22.27 -1.38
C PRO A 29 28.73 23.09 -0.15
N ALA A 30 27.43 23.12 0.14
CA ALA A 30 26.93 23.67 1.37
C ALA A 30 27.51 22.82 2.51
N THR A 31 28.41 23.39 3.31
CA THR A 31 28.63 22.97 4.69
C THR A 31 27.31 23.22 5.44
N THR A 32 26.38 22.30 5.22
CA THR A 32 25.05 22.33 5.82
C THR A 32 25.22 21.73 7.21
N PRO A 33 25.05 22.49 8.30
CA PRO A 33 24.79 21.85 9.60
C PRO A 33 23.61 20.90 9.39
N PRO A 34 23.63 19.67 9.94
CA PRO A 34 22.64 18.65 9.62
C PRO A 34 21.25 19.27 9.74
N ALA A 35 20.52 19.30 8.62
CA ALA A 35 19.17 19.78 8.61
C ALA A 35 18.41 19.03 9.72
N PRO A 36 17.65 19.71 10.58
CA PRO A 36 16.80 19.01 11.54
C PRO A 36 15.97 18.02 10.73
N ALA A 37 16.08 16.74 11.10
CA ALA A 37 15.36 15.68 10.41
C ALA A 37 13.90 16.14 10.26
N PRO A 38 13.31 16.06 9.05
CA PRO A 38 11.92 16.48 8.88
C PRO A 38 11.12 15.76 9.95
N LEU A 39 10.45 16.53 10.82
CA LEU A 39 9.52 15.99 11.79
C LEU A 39 8.51 15.21 10.94
N ARG A 40 8.63 13.88 10.92
CA ARG A 40 7.68 13.02 10.22
C ARG A 40 6.37 13.18 10.96
N GLN A 41 5.55 14.14 10.52
CA GLN A 41 4.19 14.27 10.99
C GLN A 41 3.53 12.92 10.72
N ALA A 42 3.14 12.24 11.79
CA ALA A 42 2.45 10.98 11.66
C ALA A 42 1.18 11.24 10.85
N SER A 43 1.00 10.51 9.75
CA SER A 43 -0.22 10.61 8.96
C SER A 43 -1.44 10.38 9.86
N PRO A 44 -2.52 11.17 9.69
CA PRO A 44 -3.74 10.97 10.46
C PRO A 44 -4.28 9.55 10.22
N ALA A 45 -4.87 8.96 11.26
CA ALA A 45 -5.58 7.70 11.11
C ALA A 45 -6.83 7.91 10.24
N PHE A 46 -7.13 6.95 9.36
CA PHE A 46 -8.32 6.99 8.51
C PHE A 46 -9.33 5.89 8.85
N ALA A 47 -8.93 4.91 9.67
CA ALA A 47 -9.81 3.82 10.11
C ALA A 47 -9.36 3.25 11.45
N THR A 48 -10.26 2.49 12.08
CA THR A 48 -10.00 1.73 13.30
C THR A 48 -10.38 0.28 13.07
N VAL A 49 -9.59 -0.65 13.60
CA VAL A 49 -9.89 -2.09 13.51
C VAL A 49 -11.05 -2.44 14.42
N LEU A 50 -12.18 -2.86 13.85
CA LEU A 50 -13.39 -3.20 14.60
C LEU A 50 -13.41 -4.65 15.12
N ALA A 51 -12.81 -5.57 14.37
CA ALA A 51 -12.80 -6.99 14.71
C ALA A 51 -11.57 -7.66 14.08
N VAL A 52 -11.02 -8.66 14.79
CA VAL A 52 -9.97 -9.54 14.28
C VAL A 52 -10.40 -10.98 14.51
N VAL A 53 -10.41 -11.78 13.45
CA VAL A 53 -10.83 -13.19 13.52
C VAL A 53 -9.68 -14.03 14.08
N SER A 54 -9.96 -14.88 15.07
CA SER A 54 -8.99 -15.80 15.64
C SER A 54 -8.44 -16.76 14.59
N GLY A 55 -7.12 -16.98 14.59
CA GLY A 55 -6.43 -17.83 13.60
C GLY A 55 -6.26 -17.20 12.21
N SER A 56 -6.69 -15.95 12.00
CA SER A 56 -6.46 -15.25 10.75
C SER A 56 -5.01 -14.76 10.61
N PRO A 57 -4.52 -14.47 9.38
CA PRO A 57 -3.23 -13.82 9.18
C PRO A 57 -3.10 -12.48 9.91
N ALA A 58 -4.21 -11.75 10.09
CA ALA A 58 -4.23 -10.50 10.85
C ALA A 58 -3.96 -10.73 12.35
N ALA A 59 -4.53 -11.80 12.94
CA ALA A 59 -4.25 -12.18 14.32
C ALA A 59 -2.80 -12.65 14.50
N ALA A 60 -2.28 -13.46 13.57
CA ALA A 60 -0.89 -13.90 13.57
C ALA A 60 0.09 -12.73 13.36
N GLY A 61 -0.31 -11.74 12.58
CA GLY A 61 0.42 -10.49 12.36
C GLY A 61 0.33 -9.49 13.52
N GLY A 62 -0.36 -9.82 14.61
CA GLY A 62 -0.44 -9.00 15.81
C GLY A 62 -1.40 -7.82 15.72
N LEU A 63 -2.29 -7.78 14.73
CA LEU A 63 -3.32 -6.74 14.62
C LEU A 63 -4.37 -6.92 15.74
N ALA A 64 -4.74 -5.84 16.41
CA ALA A 64 -5.70 -5.85 17.50
C ALA A 64 -6.95 -5.00 17.22
N VAL A 65 -8.05 -5.32 17.92
CA VAL A 65 -9.25 -4.48 17.91
C VAL A 65 -8.93 -3.15 18.58
N GLY A 66 -9.32 -2.05 17.94
CA GLY A 66 -9.03 -0.68 18.39
C GLY A 66 -7.79 -0.06 17.76
N ASP A 67 -6.98 -0.81 17.01
CA ASP A 67 -5.81 -0.25 16.33
C ASP A 67 -6.21 0.81 15.30
N GLU A 68 -5.48 1.93 15.31
CA GLU A 68 -5.61 3.01 14.33
C GLU A 68 -4.82 2.70 13.04
N VAL A 69 -5.52 2.66 11.91
CA VAL A 69 -4.89 2.47 10.60
C VAL A 69 -4.51 3.82 10.02
N ARG A 70 -3.21 4.05 9.86
CA ARG A 70 -2.63 5.30 9.32
C ARG A 70 -2.10 5.18 7.90
N ARG A 71 -1.70 3.97 7.50
CA ARG A 71 -1.14 3.67 6.17
C ARG A 71 -1.20 2.17 5.88
N PHE A 72 -1.27 1.81 4.61
CA PHE A 72 -1.00 0.45 4.16
C PHE A 72 0.49 0.28 3.82
N GLY A 73 1.00 -0.92 4.05
CA GLY A 73 2.33 -1.33 3.57
C GLY A 73 2.29 -1.69 2.08
N PRO A 74 3.46 -1.81 1.42
CA PRO A 74 3.52 -2.37 0.07
C PRO A 74 3.02 -3.81 0.08
N VAL A 75 2.21 -4.18 -0.92
CA VAL A 75 1.82 -5.57 -1.14
C VAL A 75 2.97 -6.28 -1.82
N VAL A 76 3.71 -7.09 -1.06
CA VAL A 76 4.60 -8.11 -1.62
C VAL A 76 3.78 -9.37 -1.83
N ALA A 77 3.91 -9.98 -3.01
CA ALA A 77 3.29 -11.27 -3.25
C ALA A 77 3.86 -12.26 -2.23
N ALA A 78 3.04 -12.64 -1.25
CA ALA A 78 3.33 -13.80 -0.44
C ALA A 78 3.18 -15.00 -1.37
N GLU A 79 4.24 -15.78 -1.58
CA GLU A 79 4.06 -17.15 -2.03
C GLU A 79 3.09 -17.77 -1.04
N GLY A 80 1.88 -18.09 -1.51
CA GLY A 80 0.83 -18.60 -0.65
C GLY A 80 1.35 -19.81 0.09
N SER A 81 1.56 -19.68 1.41
CA SER A 81 1.63 -20.87 2.25
C SER A 81 0.32 -21.62 2.00
N GLY A 82 0.43 -22.88 1.61
CA GLY A 82 -0.67 -23.72 1.10
C GLY A 82 -1.84 -23.96 2.07
N ASP A 83 -1.95 -23.17 3.14
CA ASP A 83 -2.92 -23.29 4.22
C ASP A 83 -4.32 -22.79 3.84
N ALA A 84 -4.46 -21.87 2.88
CA ALA A 84 -5.80 -21.47 2.42
C ALA A 84 -6.53 -22.62 1.70
N ALA A 85 -5.79 -23.37 0.87
CA ALA A 85 -6.31 -24.56 0.21
C ALA A 85 -6.54 -25.71 1.21
N ALA A 86 -5.67 -25.86 2.21
CA ALA A 86 -5.84 -26.83 3.29
C ALA A 86 -7.06 -26.52 4.17
N ALA A 87 -7.29 -25.24 4.51
CA ALA A 87 -8.44 -24.79 5.28
C ALA A 87 -9.76 -25.00 4.53
N LEU A 88 -9.80 -24.71 3.22
CA LEU A 88 -10.95 -25.03 2.36
C LEU A 88 -11.22 -26.54 2.28
N ARG A 89 -10.17 -27.37 2.17
CA ARG A 89 -10.31 -28.84 2.21
C ARG A 89 -10.78 -29.36 3.55
N ALA A 90 -10.28 -28.81 4.66
CA ALA A 90 -10.72 -29.18 6.00
C ALA A 90 -12.18 -28.79 6.25
N LEU A 91 -12.60 -27.61 5.78
CA LEU A 91 -14.00 -27.18 5.86
C LEU A 91 -14.91 -28.08 5.02
N ALA A 92 -14.50 -28.43 3.79
CA ALA A 92 -15.24 -29.34 2.91
C ALA A 92 -15.36 -30.77 3.48
N ALA A 93 -14.34 -31.26 4.18
CA ALA A 93 -14.36 -32.56 4.85
C ALA A 93 -15.21 -32.57 6.14
N ALA A 94 -15.43 -31.40 6.76
CA ALA A 94 -16.23 -31.25 7.97
C ALA A 94 -17.74 -31.06 7.71
N LEU A 95 -18.18 -31.03 6.44
CA LEU A 95 -19.59 -31.08 6.07
C LEU A 95 -20.03 -32.55 5.93
N PRO A 96 -20.75 -33.15 6.91
CA PRO A 96 -21.45 -34.40 6.66
C PRO A 96 -22.57 -34.13 5.66
N LEU A 97 -22.34 -34.60 4.43
CA LEU A 97 -23.27 -34.88 3.35
C LEU A 97 -24.75 -34.60 3.70
N LEU A 98 -25.17 -33.34 3.56
CA LEU A 98 -26.59 -32.99 3.56
C LEU A 98 -27.18 -33.45 2.22
N GLY A 99 -27.57 -34.72 2.16
CA GLY A 99 -28.33 -35.27 1.03
C GLY A 99 -27.89 -36.68 0.60
N ARG A 100 -28.27 -37.70 1.36
CA ARG A 100 -28.66 -38.98 0.74
C ARG A 100 -30.19 -39.02 0.74
N PRO A 101 -30.88 -39.15 -0.40
CA PRO A 101 -32.29 -39.50 -0.34
C PRO A 101 -32.41 -40.89 0.29
N ALA A 102 -33.28 -40.99 1.30
CA ALA A 102 -33.61 -42.23 1.96
C ALA A 102 -34.10 -43.24 0.91
N ARG A 103 -33.43 -44.39 0.86
CA ARG A 103 -33.88 -45.57 0.13
C ARG A 103 -35.13 -46.06 0.85
N GLY A 104 -36.30 -45.73 0.31
CA GLY A 104 -37.59 -46.23 0.79
C GLY A 104 -37.62 -47.75 0.66
N GLY A 105 -37.85 -48.42 1.79
CA GLY A 105 -38.13 -49.84 1.86
C GLY A 105 -39.63 -50.12 1.71
N ASP A 106 -39.88 -51.26 1.10
CA ASP A 106 -40.93 -52.25 1.36
C ASP A 106 -42.41 -51.80 1.33
N GLY A 107 -43.08 -52.25 0.27
CA GLY A 107 -44.49 -52.62 0.23
C GLY A 107 -44.63 -53.96 -0.47
#